data_AF-A0A6C1BQV8-F1
#
_entry.id   AF-A0A6C1BQV8-F1
#
_cell.length_a   1.000
_cell.length_b   1.000
_cell.length_c   1.000
_cell.angle_alpha   90.00
_cell.angle_beta   90.00
_cell.angle_gamma   90.00
#
_symmetry.space_group_name_H-M   'P 1'
#
loop_
_entity.id
_entity.type
_entity.pdbx_description
1 polymer ?
#
loop_
_entity_poly.entity_id
_entity_poly.type
_entity_poly.pdbx_seq_one_letter_code
_entity_poly.pdbx_strand_id
1 'polypeptide(L)'
;MLLMELLETYPEASLLKEKFPKFYDYAYFVKVLDWQEEYAVADKNPEVIDEIEFWQMLLESGLISKEEYEKKVSSLPRYASRTEGIAFMDTNEVSFRKKRPPFHVIVHELGHCYFKEPDPTWNSTYGGGEWLLWMVLRHDLKGFTEEHIKNYMQLLKLNFENPQRLYEILTEKSLEVAKKFGIEANSLKELCMYCGWMPPQGDKTLFNQSFLVNVLSSIEYRDFLPLWLEFLRSLTTSGFPSLT
;
A
#
# COMPACT_ATOMS: atom_id res chain seq x y z
N MET A 1 -18.20 13.26 -14.01
CA MET A 1 -16.83 13.79 -13.89
C MET A 1 -15.87 12.63 -14.13
N LEU A 2 -14.79 12.85 -14.85
CA LEU A 2 -13.71 11.85 -14.97
C LEU A 2 -12.86 11.90 -13.70
N LEU A 3 -12.27 10.77 -13.31
CA LEU A 3 -11.40 10.75 -12.13
C LEU A 3 -10.18 11.64 -12.31
N MET A 4 -9.68 11.76 -13.56
CA MET A 4 -8.60 12.69 -13.90
C MET A 4 -8.91 14.14 -13.50
N GLU A 5 -10.14 14.62 -13.76
CA GLU A 5 -10.54 16.00 -13.43
C GLU A 5 -10.47 16.26 -11.92
N LEU A 6 -10.79 15.25 -11.10
CA LEU A 6 -10.66 15.32 -9.65
C LEU A 6 -9.19 15.22 -9.21
N LEU A 7 -8.44 14.28 -9.79
CA LEU A 7 -7.03 14.03 -9.48
C LEU A 7 -6.18 15.28 -9.70
N GLU A 8 -6.38 16.00 -10.79
CA GLU A 8 -5.63 17.22 -11.12
C GLU A 8 -5.90 18.41 -10.19
N THR A 9 -6.91 18.32 -9.32
CA THR A 9 -7.13 19.34 -8.27
C THR A 9 -6.15 19.22 -7.10
N TYR A 10 -5.32 18.19 -7.08
CA TYR A 10 -4.33 17.92 -6.03
C TYR A 10 -2.90 18.20 -6.52
N PRO A 11 -2.08 18.94 -5.76
CA PRO A 11 -0.69 19.20 -6.15
C PRO A 11 0.14 17.93 -6.31
N GLU A 12 -0.17 16.87 -5.55
CA GLU A 12 0.50 15.57 -5.58
C GLU A 12 0.32 14.84 -6.92
N ALA A 13 -0.67 15.20 -7.73
CA ALA A 13 -0.92 14.59 -9.03
C ALA A 13 0.28 14.69 -9.99
N SER A 14 1.05 15.79 -9.88
CA SER A 14 2.25 15.98 -10.70
C SER A 14 3.32 14.91 -10.42
N LEU A 15 3.50 14.54 -9.16
CA LEU A 15 4.44 13.49 -8.77
C LEU A 15 3.96 12.12 -9.21
N LEU A 16 2.65 11.84 -9.09
CA LEU A 16 2.06 10.61 -9.58
C LEU A 16 2.27 10.45 -11.10
N LYS A 17 2.06 11.53 -11.87
CA LYS A 17 2.29 11.57 -13.30
C LYS A 17 3.75 11.30 -13.68
N GLU A 18 4.70 11.85 -12.93
CA GLU A 18 6.13 11.62 -13.18
C GLU A 18 6.52 10.16 -12.92
N LYS A 19 6.09 9.58 -11.80
CA LYS A 19 6.52 8.25 -11.34
C LYS A 19 5.75 7.10 -11.98
N PHE A 20 4.45 7.32 -12.19
CA PHE A 20 3.53 6.30 -12.66
C PHE A 20 2.63 6.88 -13.77
N PRO A 21 3.20 7.30 -14.92
CA PRO A 21 2.46 7.96 -16.00
C PRO A 21 1.30 7.12 -16.56
N LYS A 22 1.46 5.79 -16.71
CA LYS A 22 0.39 4.92 -17.21
C LYS A 22 -0.75 4.80 -16.22
N PHE A 23 -0.42 4.76 -14.94
CA PHE A 23 -1.41 4.72 -13.86
C PHE A 23 -2.16 6.05 -13.76
N TYR A 24 -1.44 7.17 -13.84
CA TYR A 24 -2.02 8.51 -13.90
C TYR A 24 -2.94 8.65 -15.12
N ASP A 25 -2.45 8.34 -16.33
CA ASP A 25 -3.23 8.45 -17.56
C ASP A 25 -4.47 7.53 -17.56
N TYR A 26 -4.43 6.42 -16.81
CA TYR A 26 -5.59 5.54 -16.66
C TYR A 26 -6.80 6.24 -16.03
N ALA A 27 -6.59 7.29 -15.23
CA ALA A 27 -7.67 8.06 -14.62
C ALA A 27 -8.61 8.72 -15.66
N TYR A 28 -8.19 8.87 -16.92
CA TYR A 28 -9.06 9.31 -18.01
C TYR A 28 -10.16 8.30 -18.37
N PHE A 29 -9.94 7.02 -18.06
CA PHE A 29 -10.89 5.94 -18.34
C PHE A 29 -11.76 5.59 -17.13
N VAL A 30 -11.55 6.26 -16.00
CA VAL A 30 -12.30 6.02 -14.76
C VAL A 30 -13.31 7.14 -14.53
N LYS A 31 -14.56 6.77 -14.31
CA LYS A 31 -15.66 7.73 -14.08
C LYS A 31 -15.98 7.83 -12.58
N VAL A 32 -16.21 9.05 -12.10
CA VAL A 32 -16.68 9.30 -10.74
C VAL A 32 -18.21 9.33 -10.73
N LEU A 33 -18.81 8.44 -9.94
CA LEU A 33 -20.23 8.37 -9.65
C LEU A 33 -20.56 9.10 -8.35
N ASP A 34 -21.79 9.60 -8.26
CA ASP A 34 -22.31 10.15 -7.01
C ASP A 34 -22.45 9.04 -5.97
N TRP A 35 -22.00 9.34 -4.74
CA TRP A 35 -22.10 8.41 -3.62
C TRP A 35 -23.54 8.02 -3.32
N GLN A 36 -23.75 6.73 -3.10
CA GLN A 36 -25.01 6.16 -2.61
C GLN A 36 -24.76 5.54 -1.23
N GLU A 37 -25.69 5.71 -0.30
CA GLU A 37 -25.57 5.14 1.05
C GLU A 37 -25.42 3.60 1.05
N GLU A 38 -25.92 2.94 0.02
CA GLU A 38 -25.76 1.50 -0.19
C GLU A 38 -24.30 1.05 -0.35
N TYR A 39 -23.38 1.97 -0.68
CA TYR A 39 -21.95 1.69 -0.81
C TYR A 39 -21.23 1.61 0.54
N ALA A 40 -21.88 2.00 1.64
CA ALA A 40 -21.34 1.95 3.00
C ALA A 40 -21.28 0.52 3.59
N VAL A 41 -20.90 -0.48 2.79
CA VAL A 41 -21.05 -1.91 3.09
C VAL A 41 -20.15 -2.36 4.26
N ALA A 42 -19.01 -1.71 4.45
CA ALA A 42 -18.00 -2.07 5.46
C ALA A 42 -17.96 -1.10 6.66
N ASP A 43 -18.91 -0.17 6.75
CA ASP A 43 -18.96 0.81 7.84
C ASP A 43 -19.20 0.12 9.19
N LYS A 44 -18.47 0.58 10.21
CA LYS A 44 -18.65 0.19 11.60
C LYS A 44 -18.50 1.44 12.46
N ASN A 45 -19.59 1.90 13.06
CA ASN A 45 -19.62 3.15 13.83
C ASN A 45 -18.97 4.34 13.09
N PRO A 46 -19.36 4.65 11.84
CA PRO A 46 -18.73 5.71 11.05
C PRO A 46 -18.77 7.08 11.73
N GLU A 47 -19.78 7.36 12.56
CA GLU A 47 -19.91 8.56 13.38
C GLU A 47 -18.75 8.77 14.36
N VAL A 48 -18.08 7.69 14.78
CA VAL A 48 -16.88 7.78 15.61
C VAL A 48 -15.70 8.33 14.81
N ILE A 49 -15.60 7.97 13.52
CA ILE A 49 -14.59 8.54 12.61
C ILE A 49 -14.88 10.02 12.37
N ASP A 50 -16.15 10.39 12.14
CA ASP A 50 -16.57 11.78 12.01
C ASP A 50 -16.16 12.60 13.25
N GLU A 51 -16.37 12.04 14.45
CA GLU A 51 -16.01 12.71 15.70
C GLU A 51 -14.49 12.86 15.86
N ILE A 52 -13.69 11.84 15.51
CA ILE A 52 -12.22 11.94 15.52
C ILE A 52 -11.76 13.05 14.56
N GLU A 53 -12.28 13.08 13.33
CA GLU A 53 -11.95 14.10 12.33
C GLU A 53 -12.32 15.51 12.82
N PHE A 54 -13.46 15.66 13.49
CA PHE A 54 -13.88 16.92 14.08
C PHE A 54 -12.90 17.40 15.17
N TRP A 55 -12.52 16.53 16.10
CA TRP A 55 -11.56 16.87 17.14
C TRP A 55 -10.18 17.18 16.56
N GLN A 56 -9.76 16.48 15.51
CA GLN A 56 -8.50 16.75 14.81
C GLN A 56 -8.52 18.12 14.14
N MET A 57 -9.61 18.48 13.46
CA MET A 57 -9.79 19.82 12.87
C MET A 57 -9.68 20.93 13.94
N LEU A 58 -10.29 20.74 15.11
CA LEU A 58 -10.18 21.70 16.21
C LEU A 58 -8.73 21.83 16.71
N LEU A 59 -8.00 20.72 16.82
CA LEU A 59 -6.59 20.71 17.22
C LEU A 59 -5.71 21.44 16.19
N GLU A 60 -5.86 21.11 14.90
CA GLU A 60 -5.09 21.71 13.80
C GLU A 60 -5.39 23.21 13.65
N SER A 61 -6.62 23.62 13.98
CA SER A 61 -7.02 25.04 14.02
C SER A 61 -6.56 25.77 15.29
N GLY A 62 -5.91 25.07 16.23
CA GLY A 62 -5.43 25.63 17.50
C GLY A 62 -6.55 26.01 18.48
N LEU A 63 -7.77 25.48 18.30
CA LEU A 63 -8.94 25.79 19.13
C LEU A 63 -8.98 24.96 20.43
N ILE A 64 -8.26 23.84 20.49
CA ILE A 64 -8.13 22.98 21.66
C ILE A 64 -6.66 22.60 21.88
N SER A 65 -6.31 22.16 23.08
CA SER A 65 -4.98 21.62 23.35
C SER A 65 -4.84 20.16 22.88
N LYS A 66 -3.59 19.70 22.72
CA LYS A 66 -3.30 18.29 22.43
C LYS A 66 -3.85 17.35 23.53
N GLU A 67 -3.76 17.76 24.79
CA GLU A 67 -4.26 16.98 25.93
C GLU A 67 -5.78 16.83 25.89
N GLU A 68 -6.50 17.89 25.48
CA GLU A 68 -7.94 17.85 25.31
C GLU A 68 -8.35 16.93 24.16
N TYR A 69 -7.64 17.00 23.02
CA TYR A 69 -7.82 16.08 21.89
C TYR A 69 -7.64 14.62 22.33
N GLU A 70 -6.53 14.29 22.99
CA GLU A 70 -6.23 12.93 23.44
C GLU A 70 -7.30 12.40 24.41
N LYS A 71 -7.75 13.25 25.35
CA LYS A 71 -8.83 12.91 26.28
C LYS A 71 -10.13 12.60 25.54
N LYS A 72 -10.50 13.39 24.53
CA LYS A 72 -11.74 13.19 23.77
C LYS A 72 -11.67 11.92 22.93
N VAL A 73 -10.61 11.76 22.13
CA VAL A 73 -10.43 10.59 21.28
C VAL A 73 -10.33 9.30 22.08
N SER A 74 -9.65 9.31 23.25
CA SER A 74 -9.54 8.11 24.10
C SER A 74 -10.87 7.64 24.71
N SER A 75 -11.89 8.51 24.74
CA SER A 75 -13.22 8.17 25.23
C SER A 75 -14.12 7.51 24.19
N LEU A 76 -13.70 7.50 22.92
CA LEU A 76 -14.46 6.95 21.82
C LEU A 76 -14.33 5.42 21.72
N PRO A 77 -15.32 4.72 21.12
CA PRO A 77 -15.20 3.30 20.82
C PRO A 77 -13.91 2.99 20.05
N ARG A 78 -13.19 1.95 20.47
CA ARG A 78 -11.89 1.59 19.87
C ARG A 78 -11.99 1.04 18.45
N TYR A 79 -13.15 0.54 18.05
CA TYR A 79 -13.33 -0.08 16.75
C TYR A 79 -14.36 0.70 15.94
N ALA A 80 -13.85 1.43 14.95
CA ALA A 80 -14.63 2.18 14.00
C ALA A 80 -13.99 2.08 12.61
N SER A 81 -14.81 2.06 11.57
CA SER A 81 -14.42 2.12 10.17
C SER A 81 -15.47 2.87 9.37
N ARG A 82 -15.03 3.67 8.41
CA ARG A 82 -15.90 4.38 7.47
C ARG A 82 -15.35 4.16 6.07
N THR A 83 -16.21 3.72 5.17
CA THR A 83 -15.90 3.52 3.76
C THR A 83 -15.83 4.89 3.10
N GLU A 84 -14.62 5.32 2.71
CA GLU A 84 -14.39 6.63 2.07
C GLU A 84 -14.60 6.59 0.55
N GLY A 85 -14.37 5.43 -0.06
CA GLY A 85 -14.44 5.20 -1.48
C GLY A 85 -14.85 3.77 -1.82
N ILE A 86 -15.29 3.57 -3.05
CA ILE A 86 -15.55 2.25 -3.62
C ILE A 86 -15.18 2.25 -5.10
N ALA A 87 -14.59 1.16 -5.57
CA ALA A 87 -14.27 0.92 -6.97
C ALA A 87 -15.10 -0.22 -7.57
N PHE A 88 -15.79 0.09 -8.66
CA PHE A 88 -16.46 -0.87 -9.53
C PHE A 88 -15.49 -1.25 -10.66
N MET A 89 -14.65 -2.24 -10.40
CA MET A 89 -13.54 -2.60 -11.29
C MET A 89 -13.99 -3.03 -12.70
N ASP A 90 -15.15 -3.68 -12.83
CA ASP A 90 -15.64 -4.17 -14.13
C ASP A 90 -16.11 -3.03 -15.04
N THR A 91 -16.62 -1.94 -14.46
CA THR A 91 -17.14 -0.78 -15.20
C THR A 91 -16.17 0.40 -15.25
N ASN A 92 -15.02 0.32 -14.57
CA ASN A 92 -14.09 1.44 -14.36
C ASN A 92 -14.79 2.66 -13.76
N GLU A 93 -15.57 2.42 -12.71
CA GLU A 93 -16.26 3.48 -12.00
C GLU A 93 -15.78 3.51 -10.55
N VAL A 94 -15.72 4.70 -9.98
CA VAL A 94 -15.43 4.90 -8.55
C VAL A 94 -16.47 5.83 -7.96
N SER A 95 -16.70 5.72 -6.66
CA SER A 95 -17.52 6.68 -5.92
C SER A 95 -16.86 7.02 -4.60
N PHE A 96 -17.00 8.27 -4.17
CA PHE A 96 -16.38 8.77 -2.94
C PHE A 96 -17.41 9.43 -2.05
N ARG A 97 -17.36 9.13 -0.75
CA ARG A 97 -18.28 9.69 0.24
C ARG A 97 -18.17 11.21 0.35
N LYS A 98 -16.94 11.73 0.28
CA LYS A 98 -16.65 13.17 0.31
C LYS A 98 -16.60 13.71 -1.12
N LYS A 99 -17.17 14.90 -1.34
CA LYS A 99 -17.04 15.62 -2.62
C LYS A 99 -15.57 15.91 -3.01
N ARG A 100 -14.73 16.11 -1.99
CA ARG A 100 -13.28 16.29 -2.13
C ARG A 100 -12.59 15.24 -1.25
N PRO A 101 -12.44 13.99 -1.73
CA PRO A 101 -11.82 12.92 -0.96
C PRO A 101 -10.31 13.17 -0.78
N PRO A 102 -9.65 12.64 0.24
CA PRO A 102 -8.19 12.73 0.35
C PRO A 102 -7.49 12.13 -0.89
N PHE A 103 -6.34 12.69 -1.27
CA PHE A 103 -5.57 12.20 -2.43
C PHE A 103 -5.27 10.69 -2.35
N HIS A 104 -4.98 10.19 -1.14
CA HIS A 104 -4.70 8.78 -0.96
C HIS A 104 -5.90 7.88 -1.24
N VAL A 105 -7.12 8.32 -0.92
CA VAL A 105 -8.36 7.58 -1.25
C VAL A 105 -8.57 7.55 -2.76
N ILE A 106 -8.29 8.65 -3.45
CA ILE A 106 -8.38 8.71 -4.93
C ILE A 106 -7.42 7.70 -5.57
N VAL A 107 -6.17 7.69 -5.12
CA VAL A 107 -5.13 6.77 -5.63
C VAL A 107 -5.49 5.32 -5.29
N HIS A 108 -6.02 5.07 -4.09
CA HIS A 108 -6.50 3.76 -3.66
C HIS A 108 -7.61 3.23 -4.58
N GLU A 109 -8.68 3.98 -4.83
CA GLU A 109 -9.76 3.50 -5.70
C GLU A 109 -9.34 3.38 -7.17
N LEU A 110 -8.50 4.31 -7.66
CA LEU A 110 -7.91 4.22 -8.99
C LEU A 110 -7.08 2.94 -9.15
N GLY A 111 -6.32 2.55 -8.12
CA GLY A 111 -5.52 1.33 -8.10
C GLY A 111 -6.37 0.07 -8.22
N HIS A 112 -7.54 -0.01 -7.59
CA HIS A 112 -8.47 -1.11 -7.81
C HIS A 112 -8.90 -1.21 -9.28
N CYS A 113 -9.28 -0.08 -9.90
CA CYS A 113 -9.66 -0.06 -11.31
C CYS A 113 -8.48 -0.43 -12.23
N TYR A 114 -7.26 0.05 -11.96
CA TYR A 114 -6.10 -0.18 -12.83
C TYR A 114 -5.50 -1.59 -12.69
N PHE A 115 -5.26 -2.04 -11.47
CA PHE A 115 -4.61 -3.32 -11.19
C PHE A 115 -5.58 -4.51 -11.25
N LYS A 116 -6.90 -4.26 -11.20
CA LYS A 116 -7.96 -5.28 -11.18
C LYS A 116 -7.83 -6.25 -10.00
N GLU A 117 -7.51 -5.70 -8.83
CA GLU A 117 -7.37 -6.43 -7.58
C GLU A 117 -8.48 -6.00 -6.61
N PRO A 118 -9.36 -6.91 -6.16
CA PRO A 118 -10.40 -6.56 -5.19
C PRO A 118 -9.80 -6.35 -3.79
N ASP A 119 -10.50 -5.59 -2.94
CA ASP A 119 -10.25 -5.52 -1.49
C ASP A 119 -11.40 -6.16 -0.68
N PRO A 120 -11.55 -7.50 -0.71
CA PRO A 120 -12.71 -8.11 -0.07
C PRO A 120 -12.61 -8.11 1.46
N THR A 121 -11.39 -8.12 2.02
CA THR A 121 -11.10 -8.07 3.46
C THR A 121 -9.58 -7.99 3.60
N TRP A 122 -9.00 -6.80 3.84
CA TRP A 122 -7.56 -6.55 4.07
C TRP A 122 -6.64 -7.64 3.49
N ASN A 123 -6.57 -7.73 2.16
CA ASN A 123 -5.65 -8.68 1.55
C ASN A 123 -4.25 -8.05 1.55
N SER A 124 -3.24 -8.80 1.99
CA SER A 124 -1.86 -8.31 1.99
C SER A 124 -1.37 -8.00 0.57
N THR A 125 -2.10 -8.46 -0.46
CA THR A 125 -1.80 -8.30 -1.88
C THR A 125 -1.96 -6.87 -2.37
N TYR A 126 -3.17 -6.31 -2.26
CA TYR A 126 -3.42 -4.95 -2.70
C TYR A 126 -2.80 -3.96 -1.71
N GLY A 127 -2.99 -4.17 -0.40
CA GLY A 127 -2.37 -3.33 0.62
C GLY A 127 -0.84 -3.29 0.54
N GLY A 128 -0.20 -4.40 0.17
CA GLY A 128 1.25 -4.45 -0.05
C GLY A 128 1.70 -3.73 -1.32
N GLY A 129 0.98 -3.89 -2.43
CA GLY A 129 1.24 -3.17 -3.68
C GLY A 129 1.03 -1.66 -3.55
N GLU A 130 -0.04 -1.25 -2.88
CA GLU A 130 -0.33 0.13 -2.55
C GLU A 130 0.76 0.72 -1.63
N TRP A 131 1.22 -0.03 -0.62
CA TRP A 131 2.32 0.44 0.23
C TRP A 131 3.60 0.68 -0.57
N LEU A 132 3.98 -0.23 -1.48
CA LEU A 132 5.14 -0.02 -2.34
C LEU A 132 4.96 1.23 -3.22
N LEU A 133 3.77 1.45 -3.79
CA LEU A 133 3.46 2.65 -4.56
C LEU A 133 3.66 3.93 -3.72
N TRP A 134 3.13 3.95 -2.50
CA TRP A 134 3.30 5.08 -1.58
C TRP A 134 4.75 5.29 -1.17
N MET A 135 5.53 4.23 -0.97
CA MET A 135 6.96 4.34 -0.69
C MET A 135 7.71 5.01 -1.84
N VAL A 136 7.40 4.62 -3.08
CA VAL A 136 7.99 5.25 -4.27
C VAL A 136 7.65 6.73 -4.36
N LEU A 137 6.39 7.10 -4.11
CA LEU A 137 5.96 8.50 -4.13
C LEU A 137 6.57 9.31 -2.99
N ARG A 138 6.45 8.87 -1.73
CA ARG A 138 6.86 9.63 -0.55
C ARG A 138 8.38 9.81 -0.44
N HIS A 139 9.15 8.84 -0.92
CA HIS A 139 10.61 8.85 -0.81
C HIS A 139 11.32 9.11 -2.14
N ASP A 140 10.59 9.44 -3.20
CA ASP A 140 11.14 9.70 -4.54
C ASP A 140 12.06 8.55 -5.02
N LEU A 141 11.62 7.30 -4.80
CA LEU A 141 12.45 6.13 -5.10
C LEU A 141 12.59 5.96 -6.62
N LYS A 142 13.82 6.00 -7.11
CA LYS A 142 14.11 5.84 -8.54
C LYS A 142 14.11 4.38 -8.97
N GLY A 143 13.76 4.13 -10.22
CA GLY A 143 13.85 2.80 -10.85
C GLY A 143 12.68 1.86 -10.55
N PHE A 144 11.57 2.38 -10.03
CA PHE A 144 10.30 1.65 -9.90
C PHE A 144 9.31 2.18 -10.94
N THR A 145 8.50 1.28 -11.48
CA THR A 145 7.45 1.57 -12.48
C THR A 145 6.16 0.84 -12.10
N GLU A 146 5.06 1.09 -12.80
CA GLU A 146 3.78 0.40 -12.59
C GLU A 146 3.92 -1.13 -12.72
N GLU A 147 4.82 -1.59 -13.58
CA GLU A 147 5.12 -3.00 -13.76
C GLU A 147 5.75 -3.62 -12.51
N HIS A 148 6.62 -2.87 -11.82
CA HIS A 148 7.20 -3.33 -10.55
C HIS A 148 6.13 -3.49 -9.47
N ILE A 149 5.17 -2.54 -9.41
CA ILE A 149 4.02 -2.62 -8.49
C ILE A 149 3.16 -3.85 -8.81
N LYS A 150 2.85 -4.06 -10.09
CA LYS A 150 2.07 -5.22 -10.54
C LYS A 150 2.76 -6.55 -10.23
N ASN A 151 4.07 -6.66 -10.49
CA ASN A 151 4.85 -7.86 -10.19
C ASN A 151 4.93 -8.11 -8.68
N TYR A 152 4.99 -7.05 -7.87
CA TYR A 152 4.92 -7.17 -6.41
C TYR A 152 3.57 -7.70 -5.93
N MET A 153 2.46 -7.21 -6.50
CA MET A 153 1.12 -7.75 -6.21
C MET A 153 1.02 -9.24 -6.59
N GLN A 154 1.56 -9.65 -7.74
CA GLN A 154 1.59 -11.05 -8.15
C GLN A 154 2.40 -11.93 -7.18
N LEU A 155 3.50 -11.43 -6.63
CA LEU A 155 4.25 -12.15 -5.60
C LEU A 155 3.46 -12.33 -4.31
N LEU A 156 2.70 -11.33 -3.92
CA LEU A 156 1.85 -11.41 -2.73
C LEU A 156 0.72 -12.43 -2.92
N LYS A 157 0.17 -12.56 -4.14
CA LYS A 157 -0.74 -13.67 -4.50
C LYS A 157 -0.07 -15.03 -4.40
N LEU A 158 1.14 -15.16 -4.95
CA LEU A 158 1.93 -16.39 -4.87
C LEU A 158 2.13 -16.85 -3.42
N ASN A 159 2.16 -15.93 -2.45
CA ASN A 159 2.25 -16.32 -1.04
C ASN A 159 1.07 -17.17 -0.56
N PHE A 160 -0.13 -16.89 -1.05
CA PHE A 160 -1.34 -17.64 -0.67
C PHE A 160 -1.49 -18.92 -1.48
N GLU A 161 -1.06 -18.90 -2.74
CA GLU A 161 -1.18 -20.03 -3.66
C GLU A 161 -0.06 -21.06 -3.46
N ASN A 162 1.17 -20.60 -3.25
CA ASN A 162 2.36 -21.42 -3.06
C ASN A 162 3.42 -20.70 -2.20
N PRO A 163 3.23 -20.65 -0.87
CA PRO A 163 4.12 -19.96 0.06
C PRO A 163 5.55 -20.52 0.05
N GLN A 164 5.72 -21.81 -0.25
CA GLN A 164 7.03 -22.44 -0.35
C GLN A 164 7.81 -21.90 -1.57
N ARG A 165 7.14 -21.76 -2.72
CA ARG A 165 7.77 -21.18 -3.91
C ARG A 165 8.15 -19.72 -3.71
N LEU A 166 7.30 -18.93 -3.06
CA LEU A 166 7.66 -17.55 -2.72
C LEU A 166 8.88 -17.52 -1.79
N TYR A 167 8.93 -18.37 -0.77
CA TYR A 167 10.07 -18.44 0.15
C TYR A 167 11.39 -18.72 -0.58
N GLU A 168 11.40 -19.62 -1.57
CA GLU A 168 12.57 -19.90 -2.41
C GLU A 168 13.00 -18.67 -3.21
N ILE A 169 12.06 -17.97 -3.84
CA ILE A 169 12.33 -16.72 -4.59
C ILE A 169 12.92 -15.66 -3.67
N LEU A 170 12.29 -15.44 -2.51
CA LEU A 170 12.77 -14.46 -1.53
C LEU A 170 14.18 -14.82 -1.06
N THR A 171 14.45 -16.10 -0.79
CA THR A 171 15.77 -16.57 -0.37
C THR A 171 16.81 -16.34 -1.46
N GLU A 172 16.55 -16.80 -2.69
CA GLU A 172 17.47 -16.67 -3.83
C GLU A 172 17.82 -15.19 -4.07
N LYS A 173 16.81 -14.32 -4.21
CA LYS A 173 17.02 -12.90 -4.49
C LYS A 173 17.69 -12.17 -3.34
N SER A 174 17.31 -12.44 -2.10
CA SER A 174 17.92 -11.76 -0.95
C SER A 174 19.39 -12.13 -0.79
N LEU A 175 19.75 -13.40 -0.99
CA LEU A 175 21.14 -13.84 -0.89
C LEU A 175 21.99 -13.35 -2.07
N GLU A 176 21.42 -13.30 -3.28
CA GLU A 176 22.07 -12.70 -4.45
C GLU A 176 22.44 -11.22 -4.17
N VAL A 177 21.48 -10.47 -3.63
CA VAL A 177 21.66 -9.05 -3.30
C VAL A 177 22.63 -8.88 -2.12
N ALA A 178 22.48 -9.64 -1.04
CA ALA A 178 23.39 -9.61 0.12
C ALA A 178 24.86 -9.78 -0.32
N LYS A 179 25.13 -10.73 -1.22
CA LYS A 179 26.47 -10.96 -1.78
C LYS A 179 27.00 -9.73 -2.54
N LYS A 180 26.17 -9.01 -3.30
CA LYS A 180 26.57 -7.76 -3.99
C LYS A 180 27.03 -6.68 -3.01
N PHE A 181 26.49 -6.68 -1.79
CA PHE A 181 26.83 -5.75 -0.71
C PHE A 181 27.91 -6.28 0.25
N GLY A 182 28.52 -7.45 -0.04
CA GLY A 182 29.56 -8.04 0.83
C GLY A 182 29.03 -8.60 2.15
N ILE A 183 27.73 -8.92 2.23
CA ILE A 183 27.11 -9.52 3.40
C ILE A 183 27.15 -11.04 3.24
N GLU A 184 27.82 -11.72 4.16
CA GLU A 184 27.85 -13.19 4.21
C GLU A 184 26.66 -13.71 5.02
N ALA A 185 25.64 -14.21 4.31
CA ALA A 185 24.50 -14.92 4.89
C ALA A 185 24.25 -16.20 4.08
N ASN A 186 24.02 -17.33 4.76
CA ASN A 186 23.76 -18.63 4.15
C ASN A 186 22.26 -18.97 4.11
N SER A 187 21.44 -18.17 4.78
CA SER A 187 19.99 -18.34 4.80
C SER A 187 19.28 -17.00 4.92
N LEU A 188 18.02 -16.97 4.50
CA LEU A 188 17.18 -15.79 4.66
C LEU A 188 17.05 -15.37 6.13
N LYS A 189 17.02 -16.34 7.06
CA LYS A 189 17.00 -16.08 8.51
C LYS A 189 18.29 -15.42 8.99
N GLU A 190 19.45 -15.85 8.52
CA GLU A 190 20.73 -15.20 8.87
C GLU A 190 20.77 -13.76 8.37
N LEU A 191 20.32 -13.52 7.14
CA LEU A 191 20.20 -12.17 6.61
C LEU A 191 19.21 -11.33 7.44
N CYS A 192 18.10 -11.93 7.89
CA CYS A 192 17.19 -11.24 8.79
C CYS A 192 17.91 -10.81 10.08
N MET A 193 18.58 -11.74 10.75
CA MET A 193 19.32 -11.43 11.98
C MET A 193 20.41 -10.37 11.76
N TYR A 194 21.11 -10.41 10.62
CA TYR A 194 22.11 -9.41 10.26
C TYR A 194 21.52 -7.99 10.19
N CYS A 195 20.32 -7.85 9.62
CA CYS A 195 19.67 -6.54 9.54
C CYS A 195 18.82 -6.20 10.78
N GLY A 196 18.93 -6.95 11.88
CA GLY A 196 18.34 -6.60 13.18
C GLY A 196 16.89 -7.05 13.42
N TRP A 197 16.38 -8.05 12.70
CA TRP A 197 14.99 -8.50 12.76
C TRP A 197 14.93 -10.01 12.94
N MET A 198 14.08 -10.44 13.88
CA MET A 198 13.84 -11.86 14.14
C MET A 198 12.59 -12.30 13.38
N PRO A 199 12.71 -13.12 12.32
CA PRO A 199 11.54 -13.52 11.55
C PRO A 199 10.69 -14.52 12.36
N PRO A 200 9.36 -14.54 12.14
CA PRO A 200 8.48 -15.49 12.81
C PRO A 200 8.86 -16.92 12.43
N GLN A 201 8.69 -17.86 13.37
CA GLN A 201 8.98 -19.27 13.13
C GLN A 201 7.70 -20.03 12.72
N GLY A 202 7.88 -21.10 11.95
CA GLY A 202 6.78 -21.97 11.53
C GLY A 202 6.27 -21.66 10.13
N ASP A 203 5.04 -21.13 10.04
CA ASP A 203 4.29 -20.95 8.80
C ASP A 203 5.03 -20.05 7.78
N LYS A 204 5.25 -20.59 6.58
CA LYS A 204 5.90 -19.89 5.46
C LYS A 204 5.11 -18.69 4.98
N THR A 205 3.79 -18.75 5.02
CA THR A 205 2.89 -17.66 4.64
C THR A 205 3.14 -16.45 5.54
N LEU A 206 3.14 -16.69 6.85
CA LEU A 206 3.40 -15.68 7.87
C LEU A 206 4.84 -15.17 7.81
N PHE A 207 5.81 -16.05 7.59
CA PHE A 207 7.20 -15.68 7.37
C PHE A 207 7.33 -14.71 6.20
N ASN A 208 6.81 -15.06 5.03
CA ASN A 208 6.95 -14.26 3.82
C ASN A 208 6.27 -12.89 3.96
N GLN A 209 5.07 -12.85 4.56
CA GLN A 209 4.37 -11.59 4.85
C GLN A 209 5.20 -10.71 5.80
N SER A 210 5.63 -11.26 6.93
CA SER A 210 6.46 -10.54 7.89
C SER A 210 7.78 -10.07 7.26
N PHE A 211 8.37 -10.90 6.39
CA PHE A 211 9.58 -10.58 5.69
C PHE A 211 9.38 -9.33 4.79
N LEU A 212 8.40 -9.39 3.89
CA LEU A 212 8.11 -8.30 2.95
C LEU A 212 7.70 -7.00 3.64
N VAL A 213 6.90 -7.07 4.71
CA VAL A 213 6.51 -5.90 5.52
C VAL A 213 7.74 -5.21 6.12
N ASN A 214 8.64 -5.97 6.74
CA ASN A 214 9.83 -5.39 7.36
C ASN A 214 10.83 -4.86 6.32
N VAL A 215 10.91 -5.42 5.11
CA VAL A 215 11.68 -4.82 4.00
C VAL A 215 11.15 -3.42 3.67
N LEU A 216 9.83 -3.28 3.52
CA LEU A 216 9.20 -1.97 3.26
C LEU A 216 9.40 -1.00 4.43
N SER A 217 9.22 -1.45 5.67
CA SER A 217 9.49 -0.64 6.86
C SER A 217 10.96 -0.18 6.95
N SER A 218 11.91 -1.05 6.60
CA SER A 218 13.34 -0.71 6.63
C SER A 218 13.68 0.41 5.66
N ILE A 219 13.00 0.49 4.52
CA ILE A 219 13.13 1.59 3.55
C ILE A 219 12.60 2.90 4.16
N GLU A 220 11.47 2.85 4.84
CA GLU A 220 10.85 4.00 5.51
C GLU A 220 11.76 4.58 6.60
N TYR A 221 12.35 3.71 7.43
CA TYR A 221 13.31 4.10 8.48
C TYR A 221 14.75 4.29 7.98
N ARG A 222 15.01 4.03 6.69
CA ARG A 222 16.29 4.14 5.98
C ARG A 222 17.41 3.18 6.45
N ASP A 223 17.06 2.15 7.21
CA ASP A 223 17.99 1.11 7.61
C ASP A 223 18.24 0.14 6.46
N PHE A 224 19.52 -0.11 6.15
CA PHE A 224 19.93 -0.95 5.01
C PHE A 224 19.25 -0.54 3.69
N LEU A 225 18.88 0.73 3.53
CA LEU A 225 18.10 1.23 2.39
C LEU A 225 18.67 0.80 1.02
N PRO A 226 19.99 0.90 0.73
CA PRO A 226 20.52 0.47 -0.56
C PRO A 226 20.33 -1.03 -0.82
N LEU A 227 20.47 -1.87 0.22
CA LEU A 227 20.29 -3.31 0.16
C LEU A 227 18.84 -3.65 -0.20
N TRP A 228 17.89 -3.06 0.53
CA TRP A 228 16.47 -3.38 0.36
C TRP A 228 15.87 -2.79 -0.91
N LEU A 229 16.34 -1.65 -1.39
CA LEU A 229 15.96 -1.13 -2.70
C LEU A 229 16.45 -2.03 -3.83
N GLU A 230 17.71 -2.49 -3.77
CA GLU A 230 18.25 -3.41 -4.78
C GLU A 230 17.52 -4.75 -4.74
N PHE A 231 17.20 -5.25 -3.54
CA PHE A 231 16.38 -6.44 -3.35
C PHE A 231 14.99 -6.27 -3.98
N LEU A 232 14.26 -5.20 -3.66
CA LEU A 232 12.92 -4.98 -4.20
C LEU A 232 12.93 -4.83 -5.72
N ARG A 233 13.92 -4.14 -6.30
CA ARG A 233 14.08 -4.07 -7.76
C ARG A 233 14.31 -5.45 -8.33
N SER A 234 15.31 -6.18 -7.83
CA SER A 234 15.61 -7.54 -8.30
C SER A 234 14.41 -8.49 -8.17
N LEU A 235 13.60 -8.31 -7.12
CA LEU A 235 12.40 -9.10 -6.86
C LEU A 235 11.28 -8.77 -7.85
N THR A 236 11.19 -7.53 -8.32
CA THR A 236 10.05 -7.05 -9.13
C THR A 236 10.37 -6.81 -10.61
N THR A 237 11.64 -6.94 -11.04
CA THR A 237 12.05 -6.81 -12.46
C THR A 237 11.77 -8.07 -13.29
N SER A 238 11.80 -9.25 -12.69
CA SER A 238 11.53 -10.51 -13.41
C SER A 238 10.05 -10.82 -13.29
N GLY A 239 9.27 -10.64 -14.36
CA GLY A 239 7.90 -11.13 -14.38
C GLY A 239 7.90 -12.62 -13.99
N PHE A 240 7.15 -12.99 -12.96
CA PHE A 240 7.08 -14.39 -12.54
C PHE A 240 6.37 -15.17 -13.65
N PRO A 241 6.90 -16.34 -14.06
CA PRO A 241 6.19 -17.17 -15.01
C PRO A 241 4.76 -17.34 -14.51
N SER A 242 3.80 -17.07 -15.41
CA SER A 242 2.39 -17.27 -15.12
C SER A 242 2.21 -18.62 -14.46
N LEU A 243 1.52 -18.64 -13.32
CA LEU A 243 1.07 -19.86 -12.67
C LEU A 243 0.00 -20.48 -13.58
N THR A 244 0.46 -21.18 -14.62
CA THR A 244 -0.35 -22.11 -15.41
C THR A 244 -0.43 -23.43 -14.69
#